data_AF-A0A7J2UR15-F1
#
_entry.id   AF-A0A7J2UR15-F1
#
_cell.length_a   1.000
_cell.length_b   1.000
_cell.length_c   1.000
_cell.angle_alpha   90.00
_cell.angle_beta   90.00
_cell.angle_gamma   90.00
#
_symmetry.space_group_name_H-M   'P 1'
#
loop_
_entity.id
_entity.type
_entity.pdbx_description
1 polymer ?
#
loop_
_entity_poly.entity_id
_entity_poly.type
_entity_poly.pdbx_seq_one_letter_code
_entity_poly.pdbx_strand_id
1 'polypeptide(L)'
;ARVLFFVAAETYKFHPGTLVGELVEIEERDPSEVVDLRKFPGLRVRNPAFDITPPEYVDLIITERGVIPPSAAYSVIKEVFGWEILEPHSRIL
;
A
#
# COMPACT_ATOMS: atom_id res chain seq x y z
N ALA A 1 26.53 -9.66 -0.70
CA ALA A 1 25.56 -10.72 -0.37
C ALA A 1 24.15 -10.16 -0.56
N ARG A 2 23.18 -10.98 -1.00
CA ARG A 2 21.77 -10.58 -1.07
C ARG A 2 21.18 -10.51 0.35
N VAL A 3 20.45 -9.44 0.65
CA VAL A 3 19.72 -9.27 1.91
C VAL A 3 18.26 -9.65 1.67
N LEU A 4 17.66 -10.38 2.60
CA LEU A 4 16.24 -10.74 2.52
C LEU A 4 15.37 -9.58 3.00
N PHE A 5 14.28 -9.32 2.29
CA PHE A 5 13.30 -8.29 2.64
C PHE A 5 11.93 -8.89 2.94
N PHE A 6 11.51 -8.79 4.21
CA PHE A 6 10.22 -9.28 4.67
C PHE A 6 9.30 -8.13 5.06
N VAL A 7 8.02 -8.27 4.75
CA VAL A 7 6.96 -7.30 5.11
C VAL A 7 6.03 -7.95 6.13
N ALA A 8 5.83 -7.31 7.29
CA ALA A 8 4.83 -7.73 8.25
C ALA A 8 3.54 -6.94 8.01
N ALA A 9 2.45 -7.62 7.67
CA ALA A 9 1.17 -7.00 7.38
C ALA A 9 0.01 -7.95 7.69
N GLU A 10 -0.99 -7.45 8.41
CA GLU A 10 -2.26 -8.13 8.64
C GLU A 10 -3.07 -8.24 7.34
N THR A 11 -3.92 -9.25 7.23
CA THR A 11 -4.68 -9.50 5.99
C THR A 11 -5.62 -8.38 5.57
N TYR A 12 -6.06 -7.53 6.50
CA TYR A 12 -6.90 -6.37 6.17
C TYR A 12 -6.13 -5.23 5.47
N LYS A 13 -4.78 -5.27 5.46
CA LYS A 13 -3.94 -4.30 4.75
C LYS A 13 -3.84 -4.57 3.24
N PHE A 14 -4.38 -5.69 2.76
CA PHE A 14 -4.46 -5.98 1.34
C PHE A 14 -5.62 -5.19 0.73
N HIS A 15 -5.37 -4.52 -0.40
CA HIS A 15 -6.36 -3.64 -1.02
C HIS A 15 -7.14 -4.39 -2.12
N PRO A 16 -8.44 -4.71 -1.94
CA PRO A 16 -9.18 -5.49 -2.93
C PRO A 16 -9.35 -4.79 -4.28
N GLY A 17 -9.45 -3.45 -4.28
CA GLY A 17 -9.58 -2.65 -5.49
C GLY A 17 -8.42 -2.80 -6.49
N THR A 18 -7.22 -3.17 -6.02
CA THR A 18 -6.07 -3.35 -6.93
C THR A 18 -6.27 -4.54 -7.86
N LEU A 19 -7.19 -5.47 -7.55
CA LEU A 19 -7.52 -6.58 -8.45
C LEU A 19 -8.25 -6.14 -9.72
N VAL A 20 -8.94 -5.00 -9.68
CA VAL A 20 -9.66 -4.41 -10.84
C VAL A 20 -8.91 -3.22 -11.44
N GLY A 21 -7.64 -3.03 -11.05
CA GLY A 21 -6.79 -1.97 -11.58
C GLY A 21 -6.95 -0.61 -10.90
N GLU A 22 -7.58 -0.56 -9.72
CA GLU A 22 -7.61 0.66 -8.92
C GLU A 22 -6.18 1.06 -8.51
N LEU A 23 -5.87 2.34 -8.65
CA LEU A 23 -4.60 2.92 -8.21
C LEU A 23 -4.75 3.47 -6.81
N VAL A 24 -3.77 3.16 -5.94
CA VAL A 24 -3.70 3.73 -4.59
C VAL A 24 -3.06 5.12 -4.69
N GLU A 25 -3.79 6.15 -4.26
CA GLU A 25 -3.28 7.52 -4.21
C GLU A 25 -2.23 7.66 -3.09
N ILE A 26 -1.11 8.32 -3.41
CA ILE A 26 -0.06 8.63 -2.43
C ILE A 26 -0.44 9.94 -1.73
N GLU A 27 -0.72 9.86 -0.43
CA GLU A 27 -1.02 11.02 0.41
C GLU A 27 0.13 12.03 0.39
N GLU A 28 -0.18 13.30 0.08
CA GLU A 28 0.73 14.43 0.27
C GLU A 28 0.39 15.13 1.59
N ARG A 29 1.34 15.10 2.52
CA ARG A 29 1.21 15.68 3.86
C ARG A 29 1.59 17.15 3.88
N ASP A 30 1.35 17.79 5.02
CA ASP A 30 1.64 19.20 5.20
C ASP A 30 3.15 19.47 5.02
N PRO A 31 3.57 20.37 4.12
CA PRO A 31 4.95 20.79 3.95
C PRO A 31 5.67 21.28 5.21
N SER A 32 4.91 21.78 6.19
CA SER A 32 5.45 22.27 7.46
C SER A 32 6.04 21.18 8.35
N GLU A 33 5.71 19.90 8.10
CA GLU A 33 6.37 18.75 8.73
C GLU A 33 7.85 18.62 8.30
N VAL A 34 8.18 19.11 7.11
CA VAL A 34 9.53 19.09 6.55
C VAL A 34 10.28 20.37 6.89
N VAL A 35 9.66 21.54 6.69
CA VAL A 35 10.32 22.85 6.85
C VAL A 35 9.34 23.98 7.18
N ASP A 36 9.79 24.93 8.00
CA ASP A 36 9.07 26.19 8.21
C ASP A 36 9.12 27.08 6.94
N LEU A 37 8.05 27.03 6.15
CA LEU A 37 7.93 27.77 4.88
C LEU A 37 8.06 29.30 5.06
N ARG A 38 7.80 29.85 6.25
CA ARG A 38 7.97 31.30 6.50
C ARG A 38 9.42 31.75 6.36
N LYS A 39 10.38 30.85 6.56
CA LYS A 39 11.81 31.11 6.41
C LYS A 39 12.27 31.09 4.95
N PHE A 40 11.46 30.51 4.05
CA PHE A 40 11.80 30.31 2.65
C PHE A 40 10.64 30.71 1.73
N PRO A 41 10.35 32.03 1.60
CA PRO A 41 9.26 32.51 0.74
C PRO A 41 9.41 32.02 -0.70
N GLY A 42 8.33 31.46 -1.27
CA GLY A 42 8.29 30.96 -2.65
C GLY A 42 8.81 29.52 -2.85
N LEU A 43 9.38 28.88 -1.82
CA LEU A 43 9.75 27.47 -1.88
C LEU A 43 8.49 26.59 -1.91
N ARG A 44 8.41 25.69 -2.90
CA ARG A 44 7.38 24.64 -2.97
C ARG A 44 7.99 23.33 -2.52
N VAL A 45 7.33 22.64 -1.60
CA VAL A 45 7.80 21.37 -1.01
C VAL A 45 6.76 20.29 -1.29
N ARG A 46 7.25 19.11 -1.66
CA ARG A 46 6.48 17.86 -1.72
C ARG A 46 6.74 17.08 -0.44
N ASN A 47 5.71 16.46 0.10
CA ASN A 47 5.80 15.62 1.30
C ASN A 47 4.95 14.35 1.13
N PRO A 48 5.31 13.43 0.22
CA PRO A 48 4.60 12.17 0.06
C PRO A 48 4.78 11.30 1.32
N ALA A 49 3.68 10.83 1.90
CA ALA A 49 3.70 10.00 3.11
C ALA A 49 4.13 8.55 2.86
N PHE A 50 3.94 8.08 1.62
CA PHE A 50 4.14 6.70 1.22
C PHE A 50 4.95 6.60 -0.06
N ASP A 51 5.58 5.46 -0.26
CA ASP A 51 6.18 5.05 -1.53
C ASP A 51 5.57 3.72 -2.01
N ILE A 52 6.01 3.27 -3.17
CA ILE A 52 5.62 1.99 -3.75
C ILE A 52 6.86 1.12 -3.82
N THR A 53 6.80 -0.04 -3.17
CA THR A 53 7.81 -1.08 -3.33
C THR A 53 7.28 -2.20 -4.24
N PRO A 54 7.84 -2.37 -5.45
CA PRO A 54 7.47 -3.47 -6.33
C PRO A 54 7.64 -4.86 -5.69
N PRO A 55 6.77 -5.83 -6.04
CA PRO A 55 6.75 -7.15 -5.41
C PRO A 55 8.03 -7.96 -5.67
N GLU A 56 8.78 -7.69 -6.75
CA GLU A 56 10.06 -8.37 -7.03
C GLU A 56 11.16 -8.07 -6.01
N TYR A 57 11.01 -7.02 -5.19
CA TYR A 57 11.93 -6.70 -4.12
C TYR A 57 11.55 -7.34 -2.78
N VAL A 58 10.30 -7.83 -2.64
CA VAL A 58 9.81 -8.44 -1.40
C VAL A 58 9.99 -9.95 -1.47
N ASP A 59 10.67 -10.54 -0.49
CA ASP A 59 10.83 -11.99 -0.44
C ASP A 59 9.59 -12.69 0.16
N LEU A 60 9.07 -12.17 1.27
CA LEU A 60 7.93 -12.76 2.00
C LEU A 60 7.07 -11.69 2.67
N ILE A 61 5.76 -11.95 2.74
CA ILE A 61 4.81 -11.19 3.55
C ILE A 61 4.36 -12.09 4.72
N ILE A 62 4.43 -11.57 5.94
CA ILE A 62 4.08 -12.28 7.17
C ILE A 62 2.76 -11.70 7.68
N THR A 63 1.76 -12.56 7.79
CA THR A 63 0.39 -12.22 8.21
C THR A 63 -0.01 -13.05 9.44
N GLU A 64 -1.15 -12.72 10.06
CA GLU A 64 -1.75 -13.54 11.11
C GLU A 64 -2.22 -14.93 10.62
N ARG A 65 -2.33 -15.13 9.30
CA ARG A 65 -2.65 -16.41 8.66
C ARG A 65 -1.41 -17.21 8.24
N GLY A 66 -0.21 -16.69 8.51
CA GLY A 66 1.06 -17.32 8.18
C GLY A 66 1.87 -16.53 7.15
N VAL A 67 2.84 -17.21 6.55
CA VAL A 67 3.81 -16.63 5.60
C VAL A 67 3.32 -16.83 4.18
N ILE A 68 3.28 -15.76 3.39
CA ILE A 68 2.85 -15.79 1.99
C ILE A 68 3.94 -15.19 1.08
N PRO A 69 4.14 -15.72 -0.14
CA PRO A 69 4.91 -15.02 -1.16
C PRO A 69 4.10 -13.83 -1.72
N PRO A 70 4.73 -12.75 -2.22
CA PRO A 70 4.00 -11.61 -2.78
C PRO A 70 3.03 -11.98 -3.91
N SER A 71 3.37 -12.97 -4.73
CA SER A 71 2.50 -13.47 -5.81
C SER A 71 1.20 -14.11 -5.32
N ALA A 72 1.13 -14.51 -4.05
CA ALA A 72 -0.09 -15.06 -3.44
C ALA A 72 -1.03 -14.00 -2.86
N ALA A 73 -0.69 -12.71 -2.93
CA ALA A 73 -1.56 -11.62 -2.47
C ALA A 73 -2.97 -11.68 -3.09
N TYR A 74 -3.06 -12.07 -4.36
CA TYR A 74 -4.33 -12.30 -5.06
C TYR A 74 -5.25 -13.29 -4.34
N SER A 75 -4.70 -14.42 -3.89
CA SER A 75 -5.46 -15.46 -3.19
C SER A 75 -5.92 -14.97 -1.82
N VAL A 76 -5.06 -14.26 -1.09
CA VAL A 76 -5.41 -13.67 0.21
C VAL A 76 -6.56 -12.69 0.07
N ILE A 77 -6.50 -11.79 -0.92
CA ILE A 77 -7.56 -10.82 -1.17
C ILE A 77 -8.90 -11.54 -1.41
N LYS A 78 -8.91 -12.56 -2.26
CA LYS A 78 -10.15 -13.28 -2.61
C LYS A 78 -10.72 -14.08 -1.46
N GLU A 79 -9.88 -14.69 -0.64
CA GLU A 79 -10.32 -15.45 0.53
C GLU A 79 -10.89 -14.53 1.62
N VAL A 80 -10.29 -13.36 1.82
CA VAL A 80 -10.64 -12.46 2.93
C VAL A 80 -11.80 -11.53 2.57
N PHE A 81 -11.84 -11.00 1.35
CA PHE A 81 -12.82 -10.00 0.92
C PHE A 81 -13.92 -10.60 0.03
N GLY A 82 -13.78 -11.84 -0.43
CA GLY A 82 -14.75 -12.46 -1.33
C GLY A 82 -14.77 -11.84 -2.73
N TRP A 83 -15.60 -12.41 -3.61
CA TRP A 83 -15.72 -11.96 -5.00
C TRP A 83 -16.69 -10.80 -5.20
N GLU A 84 -17.63 -10.61 -4.27
CA GLU A 84 -18.69 -9.59 -4.36
C GLU A 84 -18.16 -8.16 -4.16
N ILE A 85 -16.99 -8.02 -3.53
CA ILE A 85 -16.31 -6.73 -3.30
C ILE A 85 -15.55 -6.26 -4.56
N LEU A 86 -15.47 -7.09 -5.62
CA LEU A 86 -14.79 -6.75 -6.87
C LEU A 86 -15.72 -6.12 -7.93
N GLU A 87 -17.00 -5.89 -7.60
CA GLU A 87 -17.95 -5.15 -8.42
C GLU A 87 -17.60 -3.64 -8.38
N PRO A 88 -17.34 -2.97 -9.52
CA PRO A 88 -16.90 -1.56 -9.53
C PRO A 88 -17.91 -0.55 -8.95
N HIS A 89 -19.12 -0.98 -8.58
CA HIS A 89 -20.23 -0.12 -8.17
C HIS A 89 -20.78 -0.41 -6.77
N SER A 90 -20.23 -1.36 -6.01
CA SER A 90 -20.59 -1.53 -4.61
C SER A 90 -19.91 -0.43 -3.78
N ARG A 91 -20.53 0.76 -3.75
CA ARG A 91 -20.33 1.71 -2.66
C ARG A 91 -20.66 0.98 -1.37
N ILE A 92 -19.64 0.59 -0.62
CA ILE A 92 -19.79 0.18 0.77
C ILE A 92 -20.28 1.44 1.50
N LEU A 93 -21.55 1.42 1.91
CA LEU A 93 -22.08 2.25 2.98
C LEU A 93 -21.61 1.68 4.32
#